data_AF-A0A9D1S3G9-F1
#
_entry.id   AF-A0A9D1S3G9-F1
#
_cell.length_a   1.000
_cell.length_b   1.000
_cell.length_c   1.000
_cell.angle_alpha   90.00
_cell.angle_beta   90.00
_cell.angle_gamma   90.00
#
_symmetry.space_group_name_H-M   'P 1'
#
loop_
_entity.id
_entity.type
_entity.pdbx_description
1 polymer ?
#
loop_
_entity_poly.entity_id
_entity_poly.type
_entity_poly.pdbx_seq_one_letter_code
_entity_poly.pdbx_strand_id
1 'polypeptide(L)'
;MHHRLNCALALLALPLASCGGQPSSSSQSGESTEDSQPASSSSKEDSTQSSPVASEVQLFDDANFRTGLLLKSTSTTDAHVVKDLDYEGKAEPRDRTIWQMAQWWTPFDFQYAPYSYSDGYHIYQNESRTLKVNTDKGELGMQLNSWLEYQERFGGSRTSSSQTWSHFLIEQNFSQSVLLSELSSLRLSFDFQIKDVTLFDQEHYNPSMHAAQFIMYFTIRNLDFDNFFWFGVPLFDNRGNEGKPSYNIDQGFEGATNSLIYRMGQNDFLPNGVEVGKKYTVDVDLIPFLQDALITGSTATANPPLAGWDWNKCYIDYMNAGWELPGSFNIESTLSRLSLLAVR
;
A
#
# COMPACT_ATOMS: atom_id res chain seq x y z
N MET A 1 -32.64 36.58 33.28
CA MET A 1 -33.66 35.63 32.79
C MET A 1 -32.91 34.48 32.11
N HIS A 2 -33.01 33.27 32.67
CA HIS A 2 -32.63 31.93 32.15
C HIS A 2 -31.22 31.80 31.53
N HIS A 3 -30.18 31.20 32.11
CA HIS A 3 -29.98 29.96 32.89
C HIS A 3 -30.26 28.66 32.13
N ARG A 4 -29.27 27.74 32.20
CA ARG A 4 -29.26 26.26 31.96
C ARG A 4 -28.76 25.81 30.58
N LEU A 5 -28.07 24.67 30.42
CA LEU A 5 -27.32 23.73 31.28
C LEU A 5 -26.63 22.74 30.32
N ASN A 6 -25.50 22.15 30.75
CA ASN A 6 -24.85 20.98 30.15
C ASN A 6 -25.81 19.81 29.86
N CYS A 7 -25.48 18.99 28.85
CA CYS A 7 -25.62 17.54 28.91
C CYS A 7 -24.61 16.86 27.95
N ALA A 8 -23.51 16.38 28.54
CA ALA A 8 -22.81 15.21 28.05
C ALA A 8 -23.59 13.98 28.51
N LEU A 9 -23.76 12.96 27.66
CA LEU A 9 -23.99 11.60 28.13
C LEU A 9 -23.34 10.60 27.16
N ALA A 10 -22.27 9.99 27.65
CA ALA A 10 -21.72 8.75 27.14
C ALA A 10 -22.64 7.59 27.58
N LEU A 11 -22.81 6.59 26.72
CA LEU A 11 -23.37 5.31 27.10
C LEU A 11 -22.52 4.20 26.47
N LEU A 12 -21.63 3.66 27.30
CA LEU A 12 -21.06 2.33 27.14
C LEU A 12 -22.18 1.29 27.29
N ALA A 13 -22.18 0.28 26.43
CA ALA A 13 -22.85 -0.99 26.68
C ALA A 13 -21.90 -2.13 26.27
N LEU A 14 -21.37 -2.82 27.29
CA LEU A 14 -20.81 -4.17 27.21
C LEU A 14 -21.94 -5.20 27.10
N PRO A 15 -21.65 -6.39 26.56
CA PRO A 15 -22.09 -7.60 27.22
C PRO A 15 -20.92 -8.56 27.53
N LEU A 16 -20.88 -8.97 28.80
CA LEU A 16 -20.21 -10.15 29.33
C LEU A 16 -21.06 -11.40 29.05
N ALA A 17 -20.41 -12.51 28.66
CA ALA A 17 -20.74 -13.92 28.92
C ALA A 17 -20.01 -14.78 27.85
N SER A 18 -19.42 -15.95 28.08
CA SER A 18 -19.31 -16.82 29.24
C SER A 18 -18.13 -17.77 28.98
N CYS A 19 -17.32 -18.04 30.01
CA CYS A 19 -16.37 -19.16 30.03
C CYS A 19 -17.10 -20.46 30.36
N GLY A 20 -16.63 -21.59 29.84
CA GLY A 20 -16.98 -22.92 30.36
C GLY A 20 -16.74 -24.06 29.38
N GLY A 21 -15.72 -24.90 29.63
CA GLY A 21 -15.56 -26.21 28.99
C GLY A 21 -14.11 -26.69 28.89
N GLN A 22 -13.59 -27.28 29.97
CA GLN A 22 -12.31 -27.99 30.02
C GLN A 22 -12.35 -29.37 29.31
N PRO A 23 -11.18 -29.98 29.03
CA PRO A 23 -11.02 -31.10 28.11
C PRO A 23 -11.23 -32.46 28.78
N SER A 24 -11.57 -33.47 27.98
CA SER A 24 -11.47 -34.88 28.38
C SER A 24 -10.45 -35.60 27.51
N SER A 25 -9.51 -36.23 28.20
CA SER A 25 -8.51 -37.17 27.73
C SER A 25 -9.12 -38.52 27.38
N SER A 26 -8.60 -39.21 26.36
CA SER A 26 -8.29 -40.63 26.48
C SER A 26 -7.26 -41.07 25.44
N SER A 27 -6.18 -41.63 25.98
CA SER A 27 -5.17 -42.45 25.33
C SER A 27 -5.73 -43.81 24.91
N GLN A 28 -5.24 -44.38 23.80
CA GLN A 28 -4.90 -45.81 23.78
C GLN A 28 -3.89 -46.15 22.67
N SER A 29 -2.86 -46.83 23.14
CA SER A 29 -1.76 -47.52 22.46
C SER A 29 -2.18 -48.87 21.88
N GLY A 30 -1.50 -49.34 20.83
CA GLY A 30 -1.55 -50.72 20.37
C GLY A 30 -0.49 -51.04 19.31
N GLU A 31 0.50 -51.85 19.68
CA GLU A 31 1.65 -52.36 18.92
C GLU A 31 1.33 -53.60 18.06
N SER A 32 2.14 -53.79 17.00
CA SER A 32 2.63 -55.06 16.39
C SER A 32 1.60 -56.05 15.77
N THR A 33 1.84 -56.86 14.73
CA THR A 33 3.06 -57.48 14.14
C THR A 33 2.75 -58.04 12.73
N GLU A 34 3.81 -58.43 12.02
CA GLU A 34 3.97 -59.05 10.69
C GLU A 34 3.12 -60.32 10.41
N ASP A 35 2.75 -60.62 9.14
CA ASP A 35 3.47 -61.60 8.28
C ASP A 35 2.83 -61.84 6.86
N SER A 36 3.68 -61.74 5.83
CA SER A 36 3.84 -62.47 4.54
C SER A 36 2.72 -63.03 3.61
N GLN A 37 2.67 -62.44 2.39
CA GLN A 37 2.71 -63.01 0.99
C GLN A 37 1.66 -64.01 0.42
N PRO A 38 1.60 -64.27 -0.93
CA PRO A 38 1.42 -63.36 -2.08
C PRO A 38 0.36 -63.89 -3.12
N ALA A 39 -0.24 -63.04 -3.98
CA ALA A 39 -0.67 -63.45 -5.34
C ALA A 39 -1.33 -62.32 -6.18
N SER A 40 -1.01 -62.37 -7.48
CA SER A 40 -1.78 -61.96 -8.67
C SER A 40 -2.07 -60.47 -8.94
N SER A 41 -1.22 -59.92 -9.83
CA SER A 41 -1.56 -59.23 -11.07
C SER A 41 -3.02 -58.79 -11.30
N SER A 42 -3.26 -57.48 -11.25
CA SER A 42 -4.07 -56.81 -12.27
C SER A 42 -3.62 -55.35 -12.36
N SER A 43 -3.16 -54.97 -13.55
CA SER A 43 -2.87 -53.61 -13.99
C SER A 43 -4.01 -52.65 -13.62
N LYS A 44 -3.76 -51.75 -12.67
CA LYS A 44 -4.51 -50.50 -12.55
C LYS A 44 -3.68 -49.45 -13.27
N GLU A 45 -4.24 -48.95 -14.36
CA GLU A 45 -3.79 -47.74 -15.02
C GLU A 45 -3.77 -46.63 -13.96
N ASP A 46 -2.55 -46.21 -13.62
CA ASP A 46 -2.29 -45.04 -12.83
C ASP A 46 -2.61 -43.84 -13.73
N SER A 47 -3.87 -43.42 -13.72
CA SER A 47 -4.24 -42.11 -14.25
C SER A 47 -3.68 -41.09 -13.28
N THR A 48 -2.39 -40.75 -13.43
CA THR A 48 -1.83 -39.52 -12.91
C THR A 48 -2.63 -38.37 -13.54
N GLN A 49 -3.70 -37.96 -12.85
CA GLN A 49 -4.26 -36.64 -13.01
C GLN A 49 -3.13 -35.68 -12.67
N SER A 50 -2.47 -35.15 -13.71
CA SER A 50 -1.62 -34.00 -13.55
C SER A 50 -2.51 -32.90 -12.99
N SER A 51 -2.35 -32.57 -11.70
CA SER A 51 -2.87 -31.33 -11.17
C SER A 51 -2.48 -30.21 -12.13
N PRO A 52 -3.40 -29.32 -12.53
CA PRO A 52 -3.04 -28.20 -13.38
C PRO A 52 -1.87 -27.46 -12.72
N VAL A 53 -0.79 -27.28 -13.48
CA VAL A 53 0.37 -26.51 -13.02
C VAL A 53 -0.14 -25.09 -12.77
N ALA A 54 -0.07 -24.64 -11.52
CA ALA A 54 -0.44 -23.28 -11.16
C ALA A 54 0.31 -22.29 -12.07
N SER A 55 -0.42 -21.37 -12.70
CA SER A 55 0.20 -20.37 -13.55
C SER A 55 0.48 -19.11 -12.72
N GLU A 56 1.74 -18.69 -12.70
CA GLU A 56 2.18 -17.50 -11.98
C GLU A 56 2.34 -16.31 -12.93
N VAL A 57 1.86 -15.14 -12.51
CA VAL A 57 1.94 -13.89 -13.27
C VAL A 57 2.51 -12.79 -12.36
N GLN A 58 3.63 -12.20 -12.75
CA GLN A 58 4.18 -11.01 -12.09
C GLN A 58 3.45 -9.76 -12.60
N LEU A 59 2.80 -9.01 -11.70
CA LEU A 59 2.03 -7.82 -12.07
C LEU A 59 2.87 -6.53 -12.06
N PHE A 60 3.93 -6.49 -11.26
CA PHE A 60 4.87 -5.36 -11.29
C PHE A 60 5.89 -5.55 -12.42
N ASP A 61 5.87 -4.61 -13.35
CA ASP A 61 6.85 -4.48 -14.40
C ASP A 61 8.04 -3.63 -13.94
N ASP A 62 9.22 -3.97 -14.46
CA ASP A 62 10.49 -3.27 -14.17
C ASP A 62 10.74 -3.05 -12.67
N ALA A 63 10.73 -4.13 -11.88
CA ALA A 63 11.01 -4.09 -10.44
C ALA A 63 12.38 -3.48 -10.08
N ASN A 64 13.26 -3.32 -11.07
CA ASN A 64 14.59 -2.74 -10.94
C ASN A 64 14.67 -1.28 -11.39
N PHE A 65 13.57 -0.68 -11.86
CA PHE A 65 13.52 0.71 -12.34
C PHE A 65 14.51 1.01 -13.47
N ARG A 66 14.87 0.02 -14.29
CA ARG A 66 15.84 0.13 -15.39
C ARG A 66 15.37 1.09 -16.47
N THR A 67 14.06 1.22 -16.64
CA THR A 67 13.43 2.03 -17.68
C THR A 67 13.17 3.48 -17.25
N GLY A 68 13.59 3.89 -16.06
CA GLY A 68 13.38 5.26 -15.56
C GLY A 68 11.95 5.49 -15.03
N LEU A 69 11.62 6.76 -14.79
CA LEU A 69 10.30 7.17 -14.29
C LEU A 69 9.75 8.36 -15.09
N LEU A 70 8.46 8.31 -15.41
CA LEU A 70 7.74 9.46 -15.98
C LEU A 70 7.23 10.38 -14.88
N LEU A 71 7.85 11.54 -14.73
CA LEU A 71 7.47 12.54 -13.74
C LEU A 71 6.19 13.25 -14.16
N LYS A 72 5.23 13.33 -13.23
CA LYS A 72 3.97 14.07 -13.42
C LYS A 72 4.10 15.54 -13.00
N SER A 73 3.14 16.36 -13.42
CA SER A 73 3.00 17.75 -13.00
C SER A 73 2.92 17.90 -11.47
N THR A 74 2.97 19.13 -10.96
CA THR A 74 2.94 19.40 -9.51
C THR A 74 1.53 19.41 -8.92
N SER A 75 0.48 19.24 -9.73
CA SER A 75 -0.91 19.24 -9.27
C SER A 75 -1.67 18.04 -9.81
N THR A 76 -2.64 17.56 -9.03
CA THR A 76 -3.60 16.55 -9.49
C THR A 76 -4.57 17.10 -10.53
N THR A 77 -4.74 18.43 -10.55
CA THR A 77 -5.55 19.14 -11.56
C THR A 77 -4.78 19.18 -12.88
N ASP A 78 -5.35 18.58 -13.92
CA ASP A 78 -4.70 18.38 -15.23
C ASP A 78 -3.37 17.62 -15.12
N ALA A 79 -3.37 16.53 -14.34
CA ALA A 79 -2.21 15.67 -14.16
C ALA A 79 -1.70 15.10 -15.50
N HIS A 80 -0.49 15.50 -15.91
CA HIS A 80 0.17 15.03 -17.12
C HIS A 80 1.67 14.81 -16.87
N VAL A 81 2.33 14.12 -17.79
CA VAL A 81 3.79 13.89 -17.73
C VAL A 81 4.52 15.16 -18.14
N VAL A 82 5.46 15.62 -17.31
CA VAL A 82 6.27 16.83 -17.55
C VAL A 82 7.73 16.51 -17.88
N LYS A 83 8.25 15.36 -17.45
CA LYS A 83 9.64 14.97 -17.71
C LYS A 83 9.83 13.46 -17.72
N ASP A 84 10.73 12.99 -18.56
CA ASP A 84 11.28 11.63 -18.48
C ASP A 84 12.55 11.65 -17.61
N LEU A 85 12.50 10.94 -16.47
CA LEU A 85 13.67 10.75 -15.61
C LEU A 85 14.43 9.51 -16.11
N ASP A 86 15.15 9.69 -17.22
CA ASP A 86 15.81 8.64 -18.01
C ASP A 86 17.29 8.41 -17.64
N TYR A 87 17.69 8.86 -16.45
CA TYR A 87 19.06 8.78 -15.93
C TYR A 87 20.10 9.51 -16.78
N GLU A 88 19.71 10.62 -17.42
CA GLU A 88 20.50 11.35 -18.42
C GLU A 88 20.89 10.41 -19.57
N GLY A 89 19.85 9.86 -20.22
CA GLY A 89 19.95 8.96 -21.36
C GLY A 89 20.50 7.56 -21.08
N LYS A 90 20.48 7.09 -19.82
CA LYS A 90 21.00 5.76 -19.43
C LYS A 90 19.91 4.74 -19.12
N ALA A 91 18.65 5.16 -19.03
CA ALA A 91 17.53 4.24 -18.88
C ALA A 91 17.40 3.32 -20.09
N GLU A 92 16.98 2.09 -19.85
CA GLU A 92 16.61 1.14 -20.89
C GLU A 92 15.35 1.64 -21.63
N PRO A 93 15.24 1.40 -22.94
CA PRO A 93 14.06 1.82 -23.69
C PRO A 93 12.81 1.09 -23.21
N ARG A 94 11.68 1.80 -23.20
CA ARG A 94 10.34 1.24 -22.91
C ARG A 94 9.38 1.59 -24.04
N ASP A 95 8.48 0.67 -24.35
CA ASP A 95 7.45 0.81 -25.40
C ASP A 95 6.11 1.32 -24.85
N ARG A 96 5.98 1.41 -23.53
CA ARG A 96 4.82 1.95 -22.81
C ARG A 96 5.24 2.64 -21.51
N THR A 97 4.27 3.29 -20.86
CA THR A 97 4.42 3.78 -19.49
C THR A 97 4.47 2.60 -18.51
N ILE A 98 5.57 2.51 -17.75
CA ILE A 98 5.74 1.54 -16.67
C ILE A 98 5.65 2.28 -15.33
N TRP A 99 6.73 2.93 -14.90
CA TRP A 99 6.74 3.74 -13.69
C TRP A 99 6.42 5.21 -14.00
N GLN A 100 5.51 5.78 -13.24
CA GLN A 100 5.34 7.22 -13.13
C GLN A 100 5.69 7.67 -11.72
N MET A 101 6.00 8.96 -11.56
CA MET A 101 6.28 9.56 -10.27
C MET A 101 5.40 10.80 -10.06
N ALA A 102 4.61 10.76 -9.00
CA ALA A 102 3.82 11.88 -8.54
C ALA A 102 4.64 12.79 -7.62
N GLN A 103 4.53 14.10 -7.85
CA GLN A 103 5.19 15.12 -7.04
C GLN A 103 4.21 16.14 -6.45
N TRP A 104 3.00 15.68 -6.09
CA TRP A 104 1.89 16.58 -5.84
C TRP A 104 2.18 17.64 -4.78
N TRP A 105 1.70 18.83 -5.12
CA TRP A 105 1.66 20.03 -4.32
C TRP A 105 3.03 20.57 -3.88
N THR A 106 4.11 20.22 -4.57
CA THR A 106 5.41 20.87 -4.34
C THR A 106 5.46 22.29 -4.94
N PRO A 107 6.04 23.28 -4.24
CA PRO A 107 6.46 24.54 -4.85
C PRO A 107 7.81 24.42 -5.59
N PHE A 108 8.58 23.37 -5.30
CA PHE A 108 9.87 23.08 -5.93
C PHE A 108 9.69 21.98 -6.97
N ASP A 109 9.44 22.39 -8.22
CA ASP A 109 9.15 21.44 -9.30
C ASP A 109 10.37 20.53 -9.58
N PHE A 110 10.14 19.24 -9.38
CA PHE A 110 11.15 18.20 -9.49
C PHE A 110 11.61 17.98 -10.93
N GLN A 111 10.91 18.53 -11.93
CA GLN A 111 11.37 18.47 -13.33
C GLN A 111 12.72 19.18 -13.52
N TYR A 112 13.05 20.14 -12.65
CA TYR A 112 14.31 20.88 -12.69
C TYR A 112 15.38 20.30 -11.76
N ALA A 113 15.10 19.20 -11.05
CA ALA A 113 16.07 18.56 -10.16
C ALA A 113 17.32 18.13 -10.95
N PRO A 114 18.52 18.64 -10.58
CA PRO A 114 19.77 18.19 -11.20
C PRO A 114 20.00 16.69 -11.01
N TYR A 115 20.55 16.07 -12.05
CA TYR A 115 20.99 14.68 -12.01
C TYR A 115 22.44 14.57 -11.54
N SER A 116 22.72 13.53 -10.76
CA SER A 116 24.08 13.05 -10.49
C SER A 116 24.10 11.53 -10.38
N TYR A 117 25.31 10.95 -10.41
CA TYR A 117 25.51 9.51 -10.20
C TYR A 117 26.63 9.30 -9.18
N SER A 118 26.32 8.60 -8.09
CA SER A 118 27.29 8.28 -7.05
C SER A 118 26.89 7.01 -6.30
N ASP A 119 27.89 6.24 -5.84
CA ASP A 119 27.71 5.02 -5.04
C ASP A 119 26.73 3.99 -5.65
N GLY A 120 26.67 3.92 -6.98
CA GLY A 120 25.76 3.03 -7.71
C GLY A 120 24.31 3.53 -7.83
N TYR A 121 24.02 4.78 -7.44
CA TYR A 121 22.70 5.37 -7.55
C TYR A 121 22.66 6.47 -8.62
N HIS A 122 21.60 6.45 -9.43
CA HIS A 122 21.10 7.60 -10.14
C HIS A 122 20.37 8.51 -9.16
N ILE A 123 20.73 9.78 -9.08
CA ILE A 123 20.22 10.70 -8.06
C ILE A 123 19.64 11.92 -8.75
N TYR A 124 18.39 12.23 -8.44
CA TYR A 124 17.76 13.51 -8.72
C TYR A 124 17.49 14.20 -7.40
N GLN A 125 17.91 15.45 -7.25
CA GLN A 125 17.76 16.16 -5.98
C GLN A 125 17.44 17.64 -6.23
N ASN A 126 16.47 18.18 -5.51
CA ASN A 126 16.24 19.61 -5.43
C ASN A 126 16.24 20.08 -3.96
N GLU A 127 15.70 21.26 -3.69
CA GLU A 127 15.70 21.90 -2.37
C GLU A 127 14.99 21.07 -1.29
N SER A 128 13.93 20.34 -1.66
CA SER A 128 13.06 19.65 -0.71
C SER A 128 13.01 18.13 -0.90
N ARG A 129 13.47 17.61 -2.03
CA ARG A 129 13.29 16.20 -2.40
C ARG A 129 14.57 15.59 -2.95
N THR A 130 14.74 14.30 -2.66
CA THR A 130 15.78 13.47 -3.27
C THR A 130 15.18 12.14 -3.70
N LEU A 131 15.39 11.79 -4.96
CA LEU A 131 15.16 10.46 -5.51
C LEU A 131 16.50 9.78 -5.75
N LYS A 132 16.68 8.58 -5.22
CA LYS A 132 17.85 7.73 -5.51
C LYS A 132 17.37 6.42 -6.12
N VAL A 133 17.98 6.00 -7.22
CA VAL A 133 17.65 4.72 -7.87
C VAL A 133 18.92 3.91 -8.11
N ASN A 134 18.97 2.70 -7.56
CA ASN A 134 20.00 1.71 -7.88
C ASN A 134 19.36 0.60 -8.73
N THR A 135 19.64 0.62 -10.04
CA THR A 135 19.02 -0.28 -11.01
C THR A 135 19.57 -1.71 -10.96
N ASP A 136 20.78 -1.89 -10.43
CA ASP A 136 21.37 -3.21 -10.23
C ASP A 136 20.73 -3.93 -9.04
N LYS A 137 20.40 -3.20 -7.97
CA LYS A 137 19.77 -3.73 -6.76
C LYS A 137 18.24 -3.66 -6.77
N GLY A 138 17.66 -2.90 -7.70
CA GLY A 138 16.23 -2.56 -7.68
C GLY A 138 15.83 -1.86 -6.39
N GLU A 139 16.64 -0.87 -5.98
CA GLU A 139 16.40 -0.08 -4.77
C GLU A 139 16.06 1.37 -5.12
N LEU A 140 14.96 1.85 -4.57
CA LEU A 140 14.48 3.22 -4.62
C LEU A 140 14.67 3.87 -3.25
N GLY A 141 15.28 5.04 -3.21
CA GLY A 141 15.39 5.90 -2.03
C GLY A 141 14.60 7.19 -2.23
N MET A 142 13.87 7.61 -1.20
CA MET A 142 13.05 8.81 -1.22
C MET A 142 13.34 9.67 0.00
N GLN A 143 13.63 10.95 -0.22
CA GLN A 143 13.67 11.97 0.83
C GLN A 143 12.72 13.10 0.44
N LEU A 144 12.05 13.67 1.43
CA LEU A 144 11.09 14.75 1.29
C LEU A 144 11.08 15.59 2.56
N ASN A 145 11.26 16.89 2.40
CA ASN A 145 11.16 17.90 3.43
C ASN A 145 9.89 18.73 3.19
N SER A 146 8.76 18.28 3.74
CA SER A 146 7.48 18.99 3.61
C SER A 146 7.45 20.30 4.40
N TRP A 147 8.25 20.43 5.46
CA TRP A 147 8.38 21.71 6.18
C TRP A 147 8.86 22.82 5.26
N LEU A 148 9.90 22.57 4.47
CA LEU A 148 10.40 23.55 3.50
C LEU A 148 9.33 23.88 2.45
N GLU A 149 8.60 22.89 1.96
CA GLU A 149 7.50 23.10 1.01
C GLU A 149 6.33 23.91 1.60
N TYR A 150 6.04 23.74 2.90
CA TYR A 150 4.97 24.48 3.57
C TYR A 150 5.40 25.89 3.96
N GLN A 151 6.68 26.09 4.30
CA GLN A 151 7.24 27.43 4.45
C GLN A 151 7.07 28.26 3.18
N GLU A 152 7.40 27.68 2.03
CA GLU A 152 7.26 28.37 0.74
C GLU A 152 5.80 28.61 0.36
N ARG A 153 4.91 27.62 0.55
CA ARG A 153 3.49 27.75 0.15
C ARG A 153 2.64 28.58 1.12
N PHE A 154 2.89 28.46 2.41
CA PHE A 154 1.97 28.94 3.46
C PHE A 154 2.66 29.80 4.54
N GLY A 155 4.00 29.91 4.53
CA GLY A 155 4.77 30.59 5.58
C GLY A 155 4.84 29.82 6.91
N GLY A 156 4.48 28.53 6.92
CA GLY A 156 4.31 27.74 8.13
C GLY A 156 3.65 26.40 7.86
N SER A 157 3.45 25.59 8.90
CA SER A 157 2.69 24.33 8.81
C SER A 157 1.28 24.55 8.27
N ARG A 158 0.67 23.47 7.77
CA ARG A 158 -0.77 23.46 7.47
C ARG A 158 -1.56 23.84 8.74
N THR A 159 -2.64 24.59 8.54
CA THR A 159 -3.57 25.05 9.59
C THR A 159 -5.01 24.67 9.30
N SER A 160 -5.30 24.13 8.10
CA SER A 160 -6.62 23.67 7.69
C SER A 160 -6.56 22.35 6.95
N SER A 161 -7.58 21.51 7.14
CA SER A 161 -7.76 20.25 6.41
C SER A 161 -7.97 20.46 4.90
N SER A 162 -8.43 21.65 4.48
CA SER A 162 -8.63 21.99 3.07
C SER A 162 -7.32 22.31 2.33
N GLN A 163 -6.22 22.58 3.05
CA GLN A 163 -4.93 22.82 2.42
C GLN A 163 -4.37 21.52 1.87
N THR A 164 -3.87 21.54 0.65
CA THR A 164 -3.23 20.37 0.03
C THR A 164 -1.91 20.02 0.71
N TRP A 165 -1.46 18.77 0.57
CA TRP A 165 -0.24 18.28 1.22
C TRP A 165 0.74 17.67 0.24
N SER A 166 2.02 17.67 0.62
CA SER A 166 3.12 17.14 -0.19
C SER A 166 2.99 15.64 -0.38
N HIS A 167 3.02 15.20 -1.63
CA HIS A 167 3.10 13.78 -1.99
C HIS A 167 4.38 13.52 -2.77
N PHE A 168 5.04 12.40 -2.49
CA PHE A 168 6.14 11.89 -3.30
C PHE A 168 5.97 10.39 -3.45
N LEU A 169 5.40 9.98 -4.60
CA LEU A 169 4.93 8.61 -4.83
C LEU A 169 5.44 8.10 -6.17
N ILE A 170 5.72 6.79 -6.24
CA ILE A 170 5.77 6.06 -7.50
C ILE A 170 4.41 5.42 -7.77
N GLU A 171 4.07 5.25 -9.04
CA GLU A 171 2.82 4.60 -9.44
C GLU A 171 3.01 3.79 -10.73
N GLN A 172 2.17 2.77 -10.88
CA GLN A 172 2.18 1.90 -12.05
C GLN A 172 0.75 1.44 -12.39
N ASN A 173 0.39 1.54 -13.67
CA ASN A 173 -0.72 0.80 -14.24
C ASN A 173 -0.20 -0.58 -14.69
N PHE A 174 -0.89 -1.64 -14.29
CA PHE A 174 -0.46 -3.00 -14.63
C PHE A 174 -0.70 -3.28 -16.11
N SER A 175 0.27 -3.96 -16.74
CA SER A 175 0.15 -4.39 -18.14
C SER A 175 -0.96 -5.42 -18.35
N GLN A 176 -1.29 -6.17 -17.30
CA GLN A 176 -2.27 -7.23 -17.31
C GLN A 176 -3.22 -7.03 -16.14
N SER A 177 -4.52 -7.06 -16.44
CA SER A 177 -5.56 -7.16 -15.43
C SER A 177 -5.80 -8.64 -15.12
N VAL A 178 -5.96 -8.95 -13.83
CA VAL A 178 -6.30 -10.29 -13.35
C VAL A 178 -7.56 -10.24 -12.52
N LEU A 179 -8.49 -11.15 -12.79
CA LEU A 179 -9.69 -11.33 -11.98
C LEU A 179 -9.29 -11.95 -10.64
N LEU A 180 -9.68 -11.30 -9.54
CA LEU A 180 -9.29 -11.73 -8.20
C LEU A 180 -9.88 -13.10 -7.84
N SER A 181 -11.02 -13.47 -8.41
CA SER A 181 -11.66 -14.78 -8.23
C SER A 181 -10.95 -15.93 -8.93
N GLU A 182 -10.08 -15.64 -9.91
CA GLU A 182 -9.28 -16.65 -10.60
C GLU A 182 -7.96 -16.94 -9.87
N LEU A 183 -7.67 -16.20 -8.79
CA LEU A 183 -6.42 -16.31 -8.06
C LEU A 183 -6.58 -17.21 -6.84
N SER A 184 -5.67 -18.17 -6.70
CA SER A 184 -5.45 -18.90 -5.45
C SER A 184 -4.62 -18.09 -4.45
N SER A 185 -3.77 -17.16 -4.92
CA SER A 185 -3.10 -16.16 -4.08
C SER A 185 -2.68 -14.93 -4.88
N LEU A 186 -2.55 -13.80 -4.19
CA LEU A 186 -1.98 -12.56 -4.71
C LEU A 186 -0.92 -12.06 -3.73
N ARG A 187 0.33 -12.48 -3.95
CA ARG A 187 1.41 -12.31 -2.99
C ARG A 187 2.21 -11.04 -3.24
N LEU A 188 2.10 -10.09 -2.31
CA LEU A 188 2.89 -8.87 -2.27
C LEU A 188 4.16 -9.11 -1.46
N SER A 189 5.32 -8.88 -2.06
CA SER A 189 6.62 -9.00 -1.40
C SER A 189 7.52 -7.81 -1.73
N PHE A 190 8.17 -7.24 -0.71
CA PHE A 190 9.19 -6.20 -0.87
C PHE A 190 9.94 -5.95 0.43
N ASP A 191 11.06 -5.23 0.33
CA ASP A 191 11.78 -4.68 1.46
C ASP A 191 11.58 -3.18 1.57
N PHE A 192 11.48 -2.68 2.81
CA PHE A 192 11.54 -1.25 3.05
C PHE A 192 12.30 -0.92 4.35
N GLN A 193 12.70 0.33 4.46
CA GLN A 193 13.27 0.92 5.67
C GLN A 193 12.82 2.37 5.75
N ILE A 194 12.30 2.78 6.90
CA ILE A 194 12.14 4.19 7.24
C ILE A 194 13.45 4.60 7.93
N LYS A 195 14.25 5.46 7.30
CA LYS A 195 15.60 5.80 7.78
C LYS A 195 15.60 7.00 8.70
N ASP A 196 14.80 8.01 8.39
CA ASP A 196 14.65 9.22 9.21
C ASP A 196 13.22 9.72 9.19
N VAL A 197 12.77 10.26 10.32
CA VAL A 197 11.50 10.99 10.48
C VAL A 197 11.71 12.08 11.52
N THR A 198 11.85 13.31 11.06
CA THR A 198 12.08 14.48 11.90
C THR A 198 10.90 15.44 11.79
N LEU A 199 10.20 15.69 12.91
CA LEU A 199 9.14 16.71 13.00
C LEU A 199 9.78 18.09 13.27
N PHE A 200 9.51 19.07 12.42
CA PHE A 200 10.10 20.42 12.56
C PHE A 200 9.25 21.41 13.36
N ASP A 201 7.92 21.30 13.29
CA ASP A 201 7.00 22.25 13.92
C ASP A 201 6.20 21.57 15.03
N GLN A 202 6.88 21.33 16.15
CA GLN A 202 6.25 20.71 17.32
C GLN A 202 5.15 21.58 17.93
N GLU A 203 5.30 22.90 17.88
CA GLU A 203 4.35 23.84 18.47
C GLU A 203 2.97 23.75 17.80
N HIS A 204 2.93 23.62 16.46
CA HIS A 204 1.69 23.54 15.69
C HIS A 204 1.34 22.11 15.26
N TYR A 205 2.02 21.10 15.80
CA TYR A 205 1.72 19.71 15.48
C TYR A 205 0.36 19.30 16.05
N ASN A 206 -0.56 18.90 15.16
CA ASN A 206 -1.84 18.33 15.53
C ASN A 206 -1.98 16.93 14.91
N PRO A 207 -1.93 15.83 15.69
CA PRO A 207 -2.00 14.47 15.14
C PRO A 207 -3.33 14.13 14.44
N SER A 208 -4.40 14.92 14.63
CA SER A 208 -5.63 14.76 13.86
C SER A 208 -5.56 15.32 12.44
N MET A 209 -4.54 16.13 12.12
CA MET A 209 -4.38 16.84 10.84
C MET A 209 -3.00 16.60 10.20
N HIS A 210 -1.99 16.37 11.02
CA HIS A 210 -0.58 16.27 10.65
C HIS A 210 -0.08 14.85 10.87
N ALA A 211 0.54 14.30 9.82
CA ALA A 211 1.17 13.01 9.85
C ALA A 211 2.32 12.95 8.85
N ALA A 212 3.21 11.99 9.06
CA ALA A 212 4.12 11.46 8.06
C ALA A 212 3.70 10.01 7.79
N GLN A 213 3.25 9.75 6.56
CA GLN A 213 2.70 8.45 6.18
C GLN A 213 3.49 7.87 5.01
N PHE A 214 4.04 6.68 5.20
CA PHE A 214 4.59 5.87 4.11
C PHE A 214 3.59 4.74 3.82
N ILE A 215 3.09 4.74 2.59
CA ILE A 215 1.89 3.98 2.23
C ILE A 215 2.07 3.29 0.88
N MET A 216 1.26 2.26 0.67
CA MET A 216 1.03 1.67 -0.63
C MET A 216 -0.47 1.46 -0.81
N TYR A 217 -1.00 1.87 -1.96
CA TYR A 217 -2.38 1.66 -2.34
C TYR A 217 -2.48 0.92 -3.66
N PHE A 218 -3.55 0.13 -3.79
CA PHE A 218 -3.99 -0.50 -5.02
C PHE A 218 -5.39 -0.02 -5.36
N THR A 219 -5.71 0.07 -6.65
CA THR A 219 -7.10 0.22 -7.08
C THR A 219 -7.69 -1.14 -7.38
N ILE A 220 -8.89 -1.36 -6.85
CA ILE A 220 -9.70 -2.53 -7.15
C ILE A 220 -10.94 -2.06 -7.89
N ARG A 221 -11.11 -2.55 -9.11
CA ARG A 221 -12.22 -2.22 -10.00
C ARG A 221 -13.20 -3.37 -10.10
N ASN A 222 -14.36 -3.09 -10.68
CA ASN A 222 -15.35 -4.10 -11.01
C ASN A 222 -15.76 -4.00 -12.48
N LEU A 223 -15.97 -5.13 -13.16
CA LEU A 223 -16.38 -5.12 -14.57
C LEU A 223 -17.79 -4.53 -14.82
N ASP A 224 -18.68 -4.58 -13.83
CA ASP A 224 -20.06 -4.08 -13.97
C ASP A 224 -20.19 -2.59 -13.64
N PHE A 225 -19.21 -2.02 -12.96
CA PHE A 225 -19.27 -0.66 -12.44
C PHE A 225 -18.04 0.12 -12.91
N ASP A 226 -18.24 1.28 -13.54
CA ASP A 226 -17.15 2.19 -13.88
C ASP A 226 -16.68 2.98 -12.64
N ASN A 227 -16.23 2.25 -11.62
CA ASN A 227 -15.77 2.78 -10.35
C ASN A 227 -14.70 1.85 -9.74
N PHE A 228 -13.98 2.35 -8.75
CA PHE A 228 -12.94 1.64 -8.01
C PHE A 228 -13.01 1.95 -6.52
N PHE A 229 -12.38 1.11 -5.71
CA PHE A 229 -12.00 1.46 -4.34
C PHE A 229 -10.48 1.37 -4.16
N TRP A 230 -9.98 2.12 -3.18
CA TRP A 230 -8.59 2.09 -2.74
C TRP A 230 -8.39 1.00 -1.69
N PHE A 231 -7.48 0.08 -1.95
CA PHE A 231 -7.02 -0.92 -1.00
C PHE A 231 -5.62 -0.56 -0.50
N GLY A 232 -5.50 -0.23 0.78
CA GLY A 232 -4.28 0.28 1.39
C GLY A 232 -3.52 -0.76 2.20
N VAL A 233 -2.20 -0.77 2.01
CA VAL A 233 -1.21 -1.50 2.80
C VAL A 233 -0.42 -0.46 3.61
N PRO A 234 -0.76 -0.25 4.89
CA PRO A 234 -0.16 0.83 5.68
C PRO A 234 1.23 0.43 6.21
N LEU A 235 2.28 1.12 5.75
CA LEU A 235 3.66 0.76 6.09
C LEU A 235 4.19 1.56 7.29
N PHE A 236 3.92 2.86 7.34
CA PHE A 236 4.34 3.70 8.45
C PHE A 236 3.39 4.88 8.62
N ASP A 237 3.07 5.19 9.87
CA ASP A 237 2.41 6.43 10.26
C ASP A 237 3.00 6.86 11.60
N ASN A 238 3.53 8.09 11.67
CA ASN A 238 4.20 8.58 12.88
C ASN A 238 3.28 8.65 14.12
N ARG A 239 1.96 8.52 13.96
CA ARG A 239 0.96 8.53 15.03
C ARG A 239 0.73 7.16 15.66
N GLY A 240 1.17 6.08 15.01
CA GLY A 240 0.99 4.71 15.52
C GLY A 240 -0.43 4.15 15.39
N ASN A 241 -1.24 4.67 14.46
CA ASN A 241 -2.68 4.35 14.35
C ASN A 241 -3.01 3.18 13.39
N GLU A 242 -2.01 2.51 12.81
CA GLU A 242 -2.22 1.57 11.69
C GLU A 242 -2.49 0.11 12.12
N GLY A 243 -2.56 -0.18 13.42
CA GLY A 243 -2.58 -1.56 13.92
C GLY A 243 -3.81 -2.40 13.58
N LYS A 244 -4.94 -1.79 13.21
CA LYS A 244 -6.20 -2.51 12.88
C LYS A 244 -6.74 -2.09 11.52
N PRO A 245 -7.49 -2.96 10.83
CA PRO A 245 -8.19 -2.57 9.61
C PRO A 245 -9.09 -1.37 9.85
N SER A 246 -9.18 -0.50 8.84
CA SER A 246 -10.03 0.69 8.91
C SER A 246 -10.52 1.08 7.52
N TYR A 247 -11.59 1.86 7.47
CA TYR A 247 -12.11 2.37 6.21
C TYR A 247 -12.62 3.81 6.36
N ASN A 248 -12.61 4.53 5.25
CA ASN A 248 -13.10 5.90 5.12
C ASN A 248 -13.53 6.16 3.68
N ILE A 249 -14.30 7.23 3.46
CA ILE A 249 -14.55 7.73 2.10
C ILE A 249 -13.50 8.79 1.81
N ASP A 250 -12.88 8.72 0.62
CA ASP A 250 -11.90 9.67 0.15
C ASP A 250 -12.57 10.98 -0.26
N GLN A 251 -12.73 11.91 0.68
CA GLN A 251 -13.48 13.14 0.47
C GLN A 251 -12.92 14.31 1.26
N GLY A 252 -13.29 15.54 0.86
CA GLY A 252 -13.07 16.74 1.66
C GLY A 252 -11.79 17.53 1.34
N PHE A 253 -11.10 17.23 0.24
CA PHE A 253 -9.94 17.99 -0.24
C PHE A 253 -9.84 17.97 -1.78
N GLU A 254 -9.01 18.86 -2.34
CA GLU A 254 -8.77 18.92 -3.79
C GLU A 254 -8.02 17.68 -4.28
N GLY A 255 -8.61 16.98 -5.26
CA GLY A 255 -8.09 15.72 -5.79
C GLY A 255 -8.70 14.45 -5.17
N ALA A 256 -9.60 14.58 -4.19
CA ALA A 256 -10.30 13.45 -3.60
C ALA A 256 -11.21 12.71 -4.61
N THR A 257 -11.21 11.38 -4.55
CA THR A 257 -11.89 10.50 -5.52
C THR A 257 -13.36 10.24 -5.20
N ASN A 258 -13.81 10.50 -3.97
CA ASN A 258 -15.10 10.06 -3.40
C ASN A 258 -15.28 8.53 -3.37
N SER A 259 -14.19 7.77 -3.53
CA SER A 259 -14.20 6.32 -3.44
C SER A 259 -14.00 5.84 -2.01
N LEU A 260 -14.39 4.59 -1.74
CA LEU A 260 -14.01 3.91 -0.51
C LEU A 260 -12.48 3.77 -0.46
N ILE A 261 -11.91 4.09 0.69
CA ILE A 261 -10.58 3.66 1.10
C ILE A 261 -10.77 2.60 2.18
N TYR A 262 -10.25 1.40 1.91
CA TYR A 262 -10.10 0.35 2.90
C TYR A 262 -8.60 0.14 3.16
N ARG A 263 -8.18 0.07 4.42
CA ARG A 263 -6.81 -0.23 4.82
C ARG A 263 -6.80 -1.52 5.61
N MET A 264 -5.93 -2.46 5.22
CA MET A 264 -5.68 -3.66 6.02
C MET A 264 -4.99 -3.32 7.35
N GLY A 265 -5.02 -4.22 8.33
CA GLY A 265 -4.35 -4.00 9.60
C GLY A 265 -2.83 -4.16 9.46
N GLN A 266 -2.05 -3.19 9.92
CA GLN A 266 -0.59 -3.31 9.95
C GLN A 266 -0.14 -4.51 10.78
N ASN A 267 -0.84 -4.81 11.87
CA ASN A 267 -0.47 -5.91 12.76
C ASN A 267 -0.53 -7.30 12.08
N ASP A 268 -1.25 -7.42 10.96
CA ASP A 268 -1.42 -8.68 10.25
C ASP A 268 -0.15 -9.08 9.46
N PHE A 269 0.73 -8.12 9.14
CA PHE A 269 1.98 -8.36 8.39
C PHE A 269 3.21 -7.70 9.03
N LEU A 270 3.03 -6.78 9.98
CA LEU A 270 4.05 -6.10 10.78
C LEU A 270 3.58 -6.02 12.25
N PRO A 271 3.49 -7.14 12.97
CA PRO A 271 2.85 -7.22 14.31
C PRO A 271 3.51 -6.38 15.40
N ASN A 272 4.77 -6.01 15.21
CA ASN A 272 5.52 -5.18 16.16
C ASN A 272 5.63 -3.70 15.69
N GLY A 273 4.89 -3.33 14.64
CA GLY A 273 5.01 -2.03 14.00
C GLY A 273 6.36 -1.82 13.32
N VAL A 274 6.63 -0.55 12.98
CA VAL A 274 7.84 -0.12 12.27
C VAL A 274 8.63 0.85 13.12
N GLU A 275 9.91 0.54 13.30
CA GLU A 275 10.89 1.37 13.97
C GLU A 275 11.79 2.05 12.94
N VAL A 276 12.00 3.35 13.11
CA VAL A 276 12.93 4.13 12.30
C VAL A 276 14.35 3.55 12.45
N GLY A 277 15.04 3.40 11.32
CA GLY A 277 16.36 2.80 11.22
C GLY A 277 16.37 1.28 11.02
N LYS A 278 15.25 0.57 11.22
CA LYS A 278 15.17 -0.88 10.98
C LYS A 278 14.66 -1.21 9.58
N LYS A 279 15.25 -2.24 8.98
CA LYS A 279 14.81 -2.80 7.69
C LYS A 279 13.77 -3.89 7.92
N TYR A 280 12.74 -3.90 7.08
CA TYR A 280 11.62 -4.83 7.12
C TYR A 280 11.46 -5.51 5.77
N THR A 281 10.96 -6.74 5.80
CA THR A 281 10.49 -7.48 4.62
C THR A 281 9.01 -7.72 4.79
N VAL A 282 8.22 -7.29 3.82
CA VAL A 282 6.80 -7.63 3.71
C VAL A 282 6.69 -8.81 2.76
N ASP A 283 5.89 -9.78 3.16
CA ASP A 283 5.54 -10.93 2.33
C ASP A 283 4.16 -11.44 2.76
N VAL A 284 3.12 -11.05 2.02
CA VAL A 284 1.71 -11.22 2.43
C VAL A 284 0.83 -11.57 1.25
N ASP A 285 -0.12 -12.48 1.46
CA ASP A 285 -1.20 -12.75 0.49
C ASP A 285 -2.34 -11.75 0.71
N LEU A 286 -2.67 -10.99 -0.33
CA LEU A 286 -3.65 -9.92 -0.28
C LEU A 286 -5.09 -10.41 -0.42
N ILE A 287 -5.33 -11.63 -0.93
CA ILE A 287 -6.68 -12.12 -1.23
C ILE A 287 -7.63 -12.05 -0.03
N PRO A 288 -7.28 -12.53 1.18
CA PRO A 288 -8.18 -12.47 2.32
C PRO A 288 -8.58 -11.03 2.69
N PHE A 289 -7.62 -10.10 2.65
CA PHE A 289 -7.86 -8.71 3.00
C PHE A 289 -8.69 -7.96 1.96
N LEU A 290 -8.56 -8.33 0.68
CA LEU A 290 -9.39 -7.80 -0.40
C LEU A 290 -10.83 -8.28 -0.29
N GLN A 291 -11.04 -9.52 0.13
CA GLN A 291 -12.38 -10.05 0.43
C GLN A 291 -13.01 -9.30 1.61
N ASP A 292 -12.25 -9.04 2.68
CA ASP A 292 -12.70 -8.23 3.81
C ASP A 292 -13.04 -6.79 3.40
N ALA A 293 -12.26 -6.20 2.49
CA ALA A 293 -12.51 -4.87 1.93
C ALA A 293 -13.84 -4.82 1.18
N LEU A 294 -14.11 -5.82 0.32
CA LEU A 294 -15.36 -5.91 -0.41
C LEU A 294 -16.54 -6.08 0.54
N ILE A 295 -16.46 -7.02 1.49
CA ILE A 295 -17.50 -7.24 2.50
C ILE A 295 -17.78 -5.93 3.25
N THR A 296 -16.74 -5.28 3.76
CA THR A 296 -16.84 -4.00 4.49
C THR A 296 -17.51 -2.93 3.63
N GLY A 297 -17.05 -2.74 2.40
CA GLY A 297 -17.62 -1.75 1.48
C GLY A 297 -19.05 -2.06 1.04
N SER A 298 -19.48 -3.32 1.09
CA SER A 298 -20.84 -3.73 0.74
C SER A 298 -21.80 -3.75 1.94
N THR A 299 -21.32 -3.73 3.20
CA THR A 299 -22.20 -3.88 4.37
C THR A 299 -22.03 -2.87 5.50
N ALA A 300 -20.92 -2.12 5.59
CA ALA A 300 -20.57 -1.38 6.81
C ALA A 300 -21.31 -0.05 7.01
N THR A 301 -22.09 0.42 6.03
CA THR A 301 -22.82 1.70 6.11
C THR A 301 -24.28 1.53 5.68
N ALA A 302 -25.13 2.50 6.02
CA ALA A 302 -26.52 2.50 5.57
C ALA A 302 -26.67 2.65 4.04
N ASN A 303 -25.66 3.24 3.38
CA ASN A 303 -25.53 3.38 1.93
C ASN A 303 -24.17 2.83 1.51
N PRO A 304 -24.01 1.49 1.39
CA PRO A 304 -22.71 0.89 1.15
C PRO A 304 -22.12 1.33 -0.19
N PRO A 305 -20.88 1.85 -0.23
CA PRO A 305 -20.27 2.33 -1.47
C PRO A 305 -20.03 1.22 -2.51
N LEU A 306 -19.94 -0.03 -2.08
CA LEU A 306 -19.77 -1.21 -2.95
C LEU A 306 -21.01 -2.10 -2.98
N ALA A 307 -22.20 -1.53 -2.77
CA ALA A 307 -23.44 -2.28 -2.85
C ALA A 307 -23.59 -2.93 -4.24
N GLY A 308 -23.81 -4.24 -4.29
CA GLY A 308 -24.02 -4.99 -5.54
C GLY A 308 -22.75 -5.41 -6.28
N TRP A 309 -21.56 -5.08 -5.77
CA TRP A 309 -20.30 -5.58 -6.33
C TRP A 309 -20.17 -7.09 -6.15
N ASP A 310 -19.81 -7.79 -7.23
CA ASP A 310 -19.51 -9.23 -7.23
C ASP A 310 -18.00 -9.46 -7.25
N TRP A 311 -17.49 -10.25 -6.30
CA TRP A 311 -16.08 -10.67 -6.22
C TRP A 311 -15.57 -11.27 -7.53
N ASN A 312 -16.41 -12.03 -8.24
CA ASN A 312 -16.04 -12.67 -9.50
C ASN A 312 -15.76 -11.71 -10.65
N LYS A 313 -16.05 -10.43 -10.44
CA LYS A 313 -15.87 -9.35 -11.41
C LYS A 313 -14.86 -8.31 -10.92
N CYS A 314 -14.27 -8.52 -9.74
CA CYS A 314 -13.25 -7.65 -9.21
C CYS A 314 -11.89 -7.94 -9.84
N TYR A 315 -11.16 -6.87 -10.19
CA TYR A 315 -9.81 -6.96 -10.72
C TYR A 315 -8.93 -5.82 -10.19
N ILE A 316 -7.63 -6.05 -10.21
CA ILE A 316 -6.60 -5.10 -9.80
C ILE A 316 -5.88 -4.55 -11.04
N ASP A 317 -5.64 -3.24 -11.11
CA ASP A 317 -5.12 -2.60 -12.32
C ASP A 317 -4.10 -1.47 -12.09
N TYR A 318 -4.02 -0.92 -10.89
CA TYR A 318 -3.08 0.16 -10.60
C TYR A 318 -2.61 0.13 -9.15
N MET A 319 -1.43 0.71 -8.93
CA MET A 319 -0.86 0.94 -7.61
C MET A 319 -0.17 2.30 -7.51
N ASN A 320 -0.08 2.82 -6.29
CA ASN A 320 0.92 3.81 -5.90
C ASN A 320 1.59 3.44 -4.57
N ALA A 321 2.80 3.95 -4.37
CA ALA A 321 3.52 3.80 -3.11
C ALA A 321 4.47 4.99 -2.87
N GLY A 322 4.59 5.42 -1.62
CA GLY A 322 5.52 6.48 -1.25
C GLY A 322 5.07 7.27 -0.03
N TRP A 323 5.50 8.52 0.03
CA TRP A 323 5.21 9.43 1.13
C TRP A 323 4.02 10.35 0.85
N GLU A 324 3.11 10.40 1.82
CA GLU A 324 2.15 11.48 2.00
C GLU A 324 2.43 12.19 3.32
N LEU A 325 2.69 13.49 3.25
CA LEU A 325 3.13 14.27 4.42
C LEU A 325 2.16 15.39 4.76
N PRO A 326 0.96 15.12 5.28
CA PRO A 326 0.07 16.17 5.76
C PRO A 326 0.65 17.04 6.89
N GLY A 327 1.73 16.62 7.58
CA GLY A 327 2.47 17.44 8.54
C GLY A 327 3.86 17.88 8.06
N SER A 328 4.51 18.72 8.86
CA SER A 328 5.82 19.34 8.58
C SER A 328 7.00 18.48 9.03
N PHE A 329 7.50 17.62 8.13
CA PHE A 329 8.53 16.64 8.42
C PHE A 329 9.71 16.71 7.42
N ASN A 330 10.88 16.27 7.86
CA ASN A 330 11.89 15.66 6.99
C ASN A 330 11.77 14.15 7.12
N ILE A 331 11.74 13.44 6.00
CA ILE A 331 11.72 11.99 5.99
C ILE A 331 12.79 11.41 5.08
N GLU A 332 13.15 10.15 5.33
CA GLU A 332 13.92 9.33 4.40
C GLU A 332 13.41 7.88 4.45
N SER A 333 13.24 7.26 3.28
CA SER A 333 12.98 5.82 3.18
C SER A 333 13.72 5.17 2.02
N THR A 334 13.75 3.84 2.05
CA THR A 334 14.10 3.00 0.91
C THR A 334 13.07 1.91 0.69
N LEU A 335 12.89 1.51 -0.57
CA LEU A 335 12.00 0.45 -1.05
C LEU A 335 12.77 -0.41 -2.06
N SER A 336 12.66 -1.73 -1.99
CA SER A 336 13.38 -2.63 -2.92
C SER A 336 12.71 -3.99 -3.04
N ARG A 337 13.14 -4.80 -4.02
CA ARG A 337 12.63 -6.17 -4.26
C ARG A 337 11.10 -6.23 -4.44
N LEU A 338 10.54 -5.23 -5.13
CA LEU A 338 9.11 -5.15 -5.39
C LEU A 338 8.63 -6.36 -6.21
N SER A 339 7.61 -7.04 -5.72
CA SER A 339 6.94 -8.14 -6.41
C SER A 339 5.47 -8.18 -6.04
N LEU A 340 4.61 -8.42 -7.02
CA LEU A 340 3.19 -8.70 -6.84
C LEU A 340 2.83 -9.91 -7.72
N LEU A 341 2.93 -11.09 -7.13
CA LEU A 341 2.79 -12.35 -7.84
C LEU A 341 1.35 -12.88 -7.70
N ALA A 342 0.65 -12.98 -8.83
CA ALA A 342 -0.65 -13.61 -8.92
C ALA A 342 -0.50 -15.10 -9.27
N VAL A 343 -1.10 -15.99 -8.49
CA VAL A 343 -1.08 -17.44 -8.72
C VAL A 343 -2.49 -17.90 -9.05
N ARG A 344 -2.69 -18.54 -10.20
CA ARG A 344 -3.99 -19.08 -10.66
C ARG A 344 -4.12 -20.56 -10.37
#